data_AF-A0AAE2BXD8-F1
#
_entry.id   AF-A0AAE2BXD8-F1
#
_cell.length_a   1.000
_cell.length_b   1.000
_cell.length_c   1.000
_cell.angle_alpha   90.00
_cell.angle_beta   90.00
_cell.angle_gamma   90.00
#
_symmetry.space_group_name_H-M   'P 1'
#
loop_
_entity.id
_entity.type
_entity.pdbx_description
1 polymer ?
#
loop_
_entity_poly.entity_id
_entity_poly.type
_entity_poly.pdbx_seq_one_letter_code
_entity_poly.pdbx_strand_id
1 'polypeptide(L)'
;MYKRAAEQNCLALLQLCNSLFKLTQVHAKILKLESELHCYDTFLFNSVIKAYAETTHSKTTAICYYKEMLSHGVEPNNYTYPFVFKACAGIGDLNLGKMVHGSVLKLGFCGDTHVLNTMIHMYCSCENGIAFGEKLFDEMSKMNSGVR
;
A
#
# COMPACT_ATOMS: atom_id res chain seq x y z
N MET A 1 -20.78 -21.81 23.44
CA MET A 1 -19.36 -21.75 23.02
C MET A 1 -19.09 -20.65 21.99
N TYR A 2 -19.97 -20.42 20.99
CA TYR A 2 -19.82 -19.36 19.98
C TYR A 2 -19.72 -17.91 20.49
N LYS A 3 -20.45 -17.56 21.57
CA LYS A 3 -20.48 -16.18 22.09
C LYS A 3 -19.15 -15.69 22.68
N ARG A 4 -18.42 -16.55 23.41
CA ARG A 4 -17.10 -16.22 23.99
C ARG A 4 -16.01 -16.05 22.93
N ALA A 5 -16.05 -16.86 21.86
CA ALA A 5 -15.11 -16.74 20.76
C ALA A 5 -15.28 -15.43 19.98
N ALA A 6 -16.53 -15.01 19.75
CA ALA A 6 -16.83 -13.73 19.11
C ALA A 6 -16.39 -12.52 19.96
N GLU A 7 -16.59 -12.58 21.29
CA GLU A 7 -16.14 -11.54 22.23
C GLU A 7 -14.60 -11.43 22.28
N GLN A 8 -13.88 -12.56 22.30
CA GLN A 8 -12.41 -12.57 22.26
C GLN A 8 -11.85 -12.02 20.95
N ASN A 9 -12.47 -12.34 19.81
CA ASN A 9 -12.07 -11.79 18.51
C ASN A 9 -12.30 -10.27 18.45
N CYS A 10 -13.40 -9.78 19.00
CA CYS A 10 -13.69 -8.35 19.07
C CYS A 10 -12.66 -7.61 19.94
N LEU A 11 -12.30 -8.17 21.09
CA LEU A 11 -11.26 -7.61 21.97
C LEU A 11 -9.88 -7.58 21.31
N ALA A 12 -9.50 -8.65 20.59
CA ALA A 12 -8.25 -8.71 19.85
C ALA A 12 -8.20 -7.66 18.72
N LEU A 13 -9.31 -7.48 17.99
CA LEU A 13 -9.44 -6.44 16.96
C LEU A 13 -9.36 -5.02 17.57
N LEU A 14 -10.02 -4.78 18.69
CA LEU A 14 -9.95 -3.50 19.41
C LEU A 14 -8.53 -3.22 19.94
N GLN A 15 -7.83 -4.23 20.46
CA GLN A 15 -6.44 -4.11 20.91
C GLN A 15 -5.46 -3.88 19.76
N LEU A 16 -5.67 -4.53 18.62
CA LEU A 16 -4.88 -4.32 17.41
C LEU A 16 -5.12 -2.91 16.85
N CYS A 17 -6.37 -2.47 16.76
CA CYS A 17 -6.73 -1.10 16.38
C CYS A 17 -6.11 -0.06 17.32
N ASN A 18 -6.15 -0.29 18.64
CA ASN A 18 -5.54 0.61 19.62
C ASN A 18 -4.01 0.66 19.49
N SER A 19 -3.36 -0.47 19.18
CA SER A 19 -1.90 -0.53 18.98
C SER A 19 -1.49 0.15 17.68
N LEU A 20 -2.24 -0.06 16.60
CA LEU A 20 -2.04 0.62 15.31
C LEU A 20 -2.30 2.13 15.42
N PHE A 21 -3.32 2.53 16.18
CA PHE A 21 -3.63 3.93 16.46
C PHE A 21 -2.52 4.60 17.30
N LYS A 22 -1.94 3.88 18.27
CA LYS A 22 -0.78 4.36 19.02
C LYS A 22 0.46 4.46 18.14
N LEU A 23 0.74 3.48 17.29
CA LEU A 23 1.90 3.48 16.40
C LEU A 23 1.84 4.61 15.35
N THR A 24 0.65 4.83 14.78
CA THR A 24 0.40 5.94 13.85
C THR A 24 0.51 7.29 14.53
N GLN A 25 0.01 7.45 15.76
CA GLN A 25 0.20 8.69 16.53
C GLN A 25 1.65 8.94 16.92
N VAL A 26 2.40 7.91 17.33
CA VAL A 26 3.82 8.03 17.68
C VAL A 26 4.63 8.40 16.44
N HIS A 27 4.41 7.74 15.29
CA HIS A 27 5.09 8.09 14.04
C HIS A 27 4.68 9.46 13.51
N ALA A 28 3.40 9.84 13.55
CA ALA A 28 2.97 11.18 13.14
C ALA A 28 3.56 12.28 14.03
N LYS A 29 3.79 11.97 15.32
CA LYS A 29 4.43 12.89 16.26
C LYS A 29 5.94 12.96 16.05
N ILE A 30 6.58 11.85 15.68
CA ILE A 30 7.99 11.81 15.24
C ILE A 30 8.17 12.60 13.94
N LEU A 31 7.33 12.37 12.93
CA LEU A 31 7.31 13.17 11.68
C LEU A 31 7.17 14.68 11.92
N LYS A 32 6.36 15.05 12.92
CA LYS A 32 6.15 16.44 13.32
C LYS A 32 7.28 17.03 14.18
N LEU A 33 8.10 16.18 14.81
CA LEU A 33 9.31 16.58 15.53
C LEU A 33 10.53 16.62 14.58
N GLU A 34 10.60 15.71 13.59
CA GLU A 34 11.64 15.65 12.56
C GLU A 34 11.46 16.70 11.46
N SER A 35 10.36 17.44 11.40
CA SER A 35 10.30 18.65 10.56
C SER A 35 11.36 19.70 10.95
N GLU A 36 11.95 19.59 12.15
CA GLU A 36 13.11 20.38 12.58
C GLU A 36 14.47 19.76 12.18
N LEU A 37 14.51 18.47 11.80
CA LEU A 37 15.69 17.73 11.34
C LEU A 37 15.40 17.03 9.99
N HIS A 38 15.80 17.69 8.91
CA HIS A 38 15.51 17.45 7.49
C HIS A 38 15.71 16.05 6.84
N CYS A 39 15.56 14.91 7.53
CA CYS A 39 15.76 13.57 6.97
C CYS A 39 14.51 12.68 7.03
N TYR A 40 13.56 12.89 6.11
CA TYR A 40 12.54 11.88 5.87
C TYR A 40 13.15 10.69 5.13
N ASP A 41 13.15 9.50 5.72
CA ASP A 41 13.60 8.29 5.06
C ASP A 41 12.42 7.47 4.46
N THR A 42 12.72 6.66 3.45
CA THR A 42 11.74 5.80 2.78
C THR A 42 11.06 4.82 3.76
N PHE A 43 11.74 4.43 4.83
CA PHE A 43 11.22 3.49 5.82
C PHE A 43 10.06 4.11 6.62
N LEU A 44 10.20 5.37 7.03
CA LEU A 44 9.18 6.10 7.77
C LEU A 44 7.90 6.29 6.93
N PHE A 45 8.05 6.73 5.68
CA PHE A 45 6.92 6.83 4.76
C PHE A 45 6.25 5.47 4.53
N ASN A 46 7.04 4.41 4.31
CA ASN A 46 6.50 3.06 4.15
C ASN A 46 5.68 2.60 5.36
N SER A 47 6.16 2.90 6.57
CA SER A 47 5.48 2.54 7.82
C SER A 47 4.12 3.24 7.94
N VAL A 48 4.06 4.54 7.64
CA VAL A 48 2.83 5.33 7.70
C VAL A 48 1.84 4.93 6.61
N ILE A 49 2.32 4.81 5.36
CA ILE A 49 1.50 4.39 4.21
C ILE A 49 0.90 3.00 4.49
N LYS A 50 1.70 2.05 5.00
CA LYS A 50 1.22 0.71 5.38
C LYS A 50 0.07 0.78 6.38
N ALA A 51 0.26 1.50 7.49
CA ALA A 51 -0.73 1.54 8.57
C ALA A 51 -2.09 2.07 8.07
N TYR A 52 -2.08 3.11 7.25
CA TYR A 52 -3.31 3.66 6.66
C TYR A 52 -3.88 2.75 5.55
N ALA A 53 -3.03 2.11 4.75
CA ALA A 53 -3.45 1.15 3.72
C ALA A 53 -4.07 -0.13 4.30
N GLU A 54 -3.77 -0.47 5.56
CA GLU A 54 -4.39 -1.59 6.28
C GLU A 54 -5.73 -1.21 6.93
N THR A 55 -5.91 0.06 7.29
CA THR A 55 -7.14 0.56 7.92
C THR A 55 -8.28 0.71 6.91
N THR A 56 -9.49 0.20 7.22
CA THR A 56 -10.63 0.13 6.28
C THR A 56 -11.02 1.49 5.69
N HIS A 57 -11.12 2.54 6.52
CA HIS A 57 -11.66 3.84 6.13
C HIS A 57 -10.58 4.93 5.93
N SER A 58 -9.32 4.54 5.71
CA SER A 58 -8.21 5.51 5.63
C SER A 58 -7.31 5.33 4.42
N LYS A 59 -7.82 4.68 3.36
CA LYS A 59 -7.08 4.44 2.12
C LYS A 59 -6.63 5.75 1.46
N THR A 60 -7.51 6.76 1.42
CA THR A 60 -7.18 8.10 0.91
C THR A 60 -6.01 8.73 1.66
N THR A 61 -5.93 8.55 2.98
CA THR A 61 -4.82 9.06 3.80
C THR A 61 -3.49 8.39 3.43
N ALA A 62 -3.49 7.08 3.15
CA ALA A 62 -2.29 6.40 2.66
C ALA A 62 -1.79 7.00 1.34
N ILE A 63 -2.70 7.36 0.43
CA ILE A 63 -2.37 8.03 -0.83
C ILE A 63 -1.86 9.46 -0.60
N CYS A 64 -2.40 10.19 0.38
CA CYS A 64 -1.86 11.50 0.77
C CYS A 64 -0.40 11.40 1.22
N TYR A 65 -0.06 10.44 2.07
CA TYR A 65 1.33 10.24 2.51
C TYR A 65 2.24 9.75 1.38
N TYR A 66 1.73 8.94 0.44
CA TYR A 66 2.48 8.62 -0.78
C TYR A 66 2.78 9.86 -1.62
N LYS A 67 1.82 10.78 -1.77
CA LYS A 67 2.05 12.06 -2.47
C LYS A 67 3.05 12.94 -1.72
N GLU A 68 2.97 12.96 -0.39
CA GLU A 68 3.88 13.70 0.48
C GLU A 68 5.32 13.16 0.40
N MET A 69 5.48 11.84 0.34
CA MET A 69 6.75 11.18 0.08
C MET A 69 7.40 11.69 -1.22
N LEU A 70 6.61 11.72 -2.31
CA LEU A 70 7.06 12.22 -3.60
C LEU A 70 7.39 13.73 -3.57
N SER A 71 6.61 14.54 -2.85
CA SER A 71 6.86 15.99 -2.76
C SER A 71 8.12 16.33 -1.98
N HIS A 72 8.52 15.48 -1.03
CA HIS A 72 9.79 15.61 -0.30
C HIS A 72 10.99 15.03 -1.05
N GLY A 73 10.80 14.53 -2.29
CA GLY A 73 11.86 13.92 -3.07
C GLY A 73 12.31 12.55 -2.51
N VAL A 74 11.53 11.93 -1.64
CA VAL A 74 11.82 10.59 -1.13
C VAL A 74 11.33 9.56 -2.15
N GLU A 75 12.25 8.75 -2.66
CA GLU A 75 11.93 7.79 -3.72
C GLU A 75 11.20 6.56 -3.15
N PRO A 76 10.04 6.15 -3.73
CA PRO A 76 9.37 4.92 -3.39
C PRO A 76 10.16 3.71 -3.85
N ASN A 77 10.12 2.63 -3.07
CA ASN A 77 10.78 1.37 -3.41
C ASN A 77 9.76 0.23 -3.57
N ASN A 78 10.25 -0.97 -3.86
CA ASN A 78 9.42 -2.17 -4.00
C ASN A 78 8.61 -2.53 -2.75
N TYR A 79 8.99 -2.04 -1.56
CA TYR A 79 8.17 -2.17 -0.35
C TYR A 79 7.07 -1.12 -0.24
N THR A 80 7.20 0.04 -0.89
CA THR A 80 6.20 1.11 -0.90
C THR A 80 4.95 0.70 -1.69
N TYR A 81 5.15 0.25 -2.93
CA TYR A 81 4.07 0.00 -3.89
C TYR A 81 2.99 -0.99 -3.44
N PRO A 82 3.30 -2.11 -2.76
CA PRO A 82 2.30 -3.01 -2.20
C PRO A 82 1.26 -2.29 -1.33
N PHE A 83 1.70 -1.37 -0.49
CA PHE A 83 0.80 -0.59 0.37
C PHE A 83 0.00 0.44 -0.42
N VAL A 84 0.63 1.11 -1.39
CA VAL A 84 -0.03 2.08 -2.26
C VAL A 84 -1.09 1.41 -3.14
N PHE A 85 -0.79 0.27 -3.76
CA PHE A 85 -1.77 -0.50 -4.54
C PHE A 85 -2.90 -1.05 -3.68
N LYS A 86 -2.63 -1.49 -2.46
CA LYS A 86 -3.68 -1.88 -1.51
C LYS A 86 -4.60 -0.70 -1.18
N ALA A 87 -4.06 0.50 -1.03
CA ALA A 87 -4.87 1.70 -0.85
C ALA A 87 -5.69 2.02 -2.10
N CYS A 88 -5.09 1.97 -3.29
CA CYS A 88 -5.79 2.16 -4.57
C CYS A 88 -6.94 1.16 -4.74
N ALA A 89 -6.71 -0.11 -4.45
CA ALA A 89 -7.71 -1.18 -4.50
C ALA A 89 -8.91 -0.88 -3.59
N GLY A 90 -8.65 -0.38 -2.38
CA GLY A 90 -9.70 0.00 -1.44
C GLY A 90 -10.43 1.30 -1.79
N ILE A 91 -9.83 2.16 -2.63
CA ILE A 91 -10.48 3.36 -3.19
C ILE A 91 -11.31 2.99 -4.42
N GLY A 92 -10.85 2.03 -5.22
CA GLY A 92 -11.50 1.60 -6.46
C GLY A 92 -11.28 2.54 -7.66
N ASP A 93 -10.44 3.57 -7.53
CA ASP A 93 -10.13 4.51 -8.62
C ASP A 93 -9.09 3.91 -9.59
N LEU A 94 -9.56 3.51 -10.77
CA LEU A 94 -8.73 2.93 -11.82
C LEU A 94 -7.66 3.89 -12.33
N ASN A 95 -7.95 5.19 -12.41
CA ASN A 95 -7.00 6.17 -12.92
C ASN A 95 -5.86 6.38 -11.91
N LEU A 96 -6.18 6.43 -10.63
CA LEU A 96 -5.19 6.43 -9.57
C LEU A 96 -4.29 5.19 -9.67
N GLY A 97 -4.88 4.01 -9.82
CA GLY A 97 -4.15 2.76 -10.03
C GLY A 97 -3.17 2.81 -11.22
N LYS A 98 -3.62 3.35 -12.35
CA LYS A 98 -2.79 3.55 -13.56
C LYS A 98 -1.65 4.55 -13.33
N MET A 99 -1.89 5.63 -12.60
CA MET A 99 -0.83 6.59 -12.24
C MET A 99 0.27 5.93 -11.41
N VAL A 100 -0.10 5.13 -10.41
CA VAL A 100 0.85 4.39 -9.57
C VAL A 100 1.60 3.33 -10.38
N HIS A 101 0.90 2.61 -11.28
CA HIS A 101 1.55 1.69 -12.22
C HIS A 101 2.58 2.39 -13.11
N GLY A 102 2.29 3.59 -13.63
CA GLY A 102 3.27 4.39 -14.37
C GLY A 102 4.55 4.69 -13.56
N SER A 103 4.40 4.94 -12.25
CA SER A 103 5.54 5.12 -11.35
C SER A 103 6.37 3.84 -11.17
N VAL A 104 5.72 2.67 -11.03
CA VAL A 104 6.39 1.35 -10.97
C VAL A 104 7.23 1.09 -12.23
N LEU A 105 6.67 1.37 -13.41
CA LEU A 105 7.39 1.21 -14.68
C LEU A 105 8.59 2.14 -14.76
N LYS A 106 8.41 3.41 -14.38
CA LYS A 106 9.46 4.42 -14.42
C LYS A 106 10.65 4.08 -13.51
N LEU A 107 10.39 3.50 -12.34
CA LEU A 107 11.43 3.11 -11.38
C LEU A 107 11.93 1.66 -11.54
N GLY A 108 11.42 0.91 -12.53
CA GLY A 108 11.93 -0.42 -12.84
C GLY A 108 11.46 -1.54 -11.89
N PHE A 109 10.35 -1.37 -11.18
CA PHE A 109 9.83 -2.38 -10.24
C PHE A 109 8.86 -3.39 -10.89
N CYS A 110 8.75 -3.41 -12.22
CA CYS A 110 7.86 -4.34 -12.94
C CYS A 110 8.32 -5.81 -12.92
N GLY A 111 9.55 -6.10 -12.50
CA GLY A 111 10.02 -7.48 -12.29
C GLY A 111 9.81 -8.01 -10.87
N ASP A 112 9.37 -7.17 -9.93
CA ASP A 112 9.13 -7.59 -8.55
C ASP A 112 7.77 -8.30 -8.44
N THR A 113 7.80 -9.61 -8.19
CA THR A 113 6.61 -10.46 -8.05
C THR A 113 5.63 -9.95 -7.00
N HIS A 114 6.11 -9.38 -5.90
CA HIS A 114 5.23 -8.86 -4.85
C HIS A 114 4.51 -7.59 -5.30
N VAL A 115 5.23 -6.68 -5.98
CA VAL A 115 4.65 -5.49 -6.62
C VAL A 115 3.64 -5.88 -7.69
N LEU A 116 3.98 -6.82 -8.58
CA LEU A 116 3.08 -7.30 -9.64
C LEU A 116 1.78 -7.90 -9.07
N ASN A 117 1.88 -8.80 -8.09
CA ASN A 117 0.70 -9.44 -7.49
C ASN A 117 -0.26 -8.42 -6.85
N THR A 118 0.30 -7.41 -6.16
CA THR A 118 -0.52 -6.35 -5.54
C THR A 118 -1.12 -5.39 -6.58
N MET A 119 -0.41 -5.13 -7.68
CA MET A 119 -0.91 -4.36 -8.82
C MET A 119 -2.05 -5.09 -9.56
N ILE A 120 -1.94 -6.41 -9.78
CA ILE A 120 -3.00 -7.24 -10.37
C ILE A 120 -4.25 -7.18 -9.48
N HIS A 121 -4.09 -7.42 -8.17
CA HIS A 121 -5.20 -7.32 -7.22
C HIS A 121 -5.88 -5.94 -7.27
N MET A 122 -5.10 -4.86 -7.35
CA MET A 122 -5.63 -3.50 -7.49
C MET A 122 -6.48 -3.35 -8.74
N TYR A 123 -5.98 -3.78 -9.91
CA TYR A 123 -6.77 -3.72 -11.14
C TYR A 123 -8.07 -4.51 -11.04
N CYS A 124 -8.03 -5.72 -10.48
CA CYS A 124 -9.24 -6.53 -10.28
C CYS A 124 -10.22 -5.94 -9.26
N SER A 125 -9.77 -5.02 -8.41
CA SER A 125 -10.62 -4.32 -7.43
C SER A 125 -11.27 -3.05 -7.99
N CYS A 126 -10.84 -2.58 -9.16
CA CYS A 126 -11.37 -1.40 -9.83
C CYS A 126 -12.47 -1.76 -10.84
N GLU A 127 -13.47 -0.90 -10.98
CA GLU A 127 -14.44 -1.02 -12.06
C GLU A 127 -13.74 -0.92 -13.43
N ASN A 128 -14.10 -1.80 -14.37
CA ASN A 128 -13.46 -1.92 -15.69
C ASN A 128 -11.94 -2.23 -15.65
N GLY A 129 -11.42 -2.69 -14.52
CA GLY A 129 -10.00 -2.98 -14.32
C GLY A 129 -9.58 -4.42 -14.65
N ILE A 130 -10.51 -5.37 -14.70
CA ILE A 130 -10.23 -6.82 -14.84
C ILE A 130 -9.31 -7.13 -16.03
N ALA A 131 -9.62 -6.59 -17.22
CA ALA A 131 -8.81 -6.84 -18.42
C ALA A 131 -7.34 -6.38 -18.28
N PHE A 132 -7.07 -5.35 -17.47
CA PHE A 132 -5.70 -4.91 -17.18
C PHE A 132 -5.00 -5.90 -16.23
N GLY A 133 -5.71 -6.42 -15.24
CA GLY A 133 -5.20 -7.44 -14.32
C GLY A 133 -4.86 -8.75 -15.02
N GLU A 134 -5.76 -9.23 -15.90
CA GLU A 134 -5.54 -10.43 -16.71
C GLU A 134 -4.31 -10.30 -17.60
N LYS A 135 -4.17 -9.16 -18.31
CA LYS A 135 -3.01 -8.89 -19.15
C LYS A 135 -1.69 -8.96 -18.36
N LEU A 136 -1.66 -8.35 -17.17
CA LEU A 136 -0.47 -8.39 -16.30
C LEU A 136 -0.15 -9.80 -15.81
N PHE A 137 -1.18 -10.58 -15.47
CA PHE A 137 -1.01 -11.98 -15.04
C PHE A 137 -0.45 -12.87 -16.16
N ASP A 138 -0.92 -12.67 -17.39
CA ASP A 138 -0.42 -13.39 -18.57
C ASP A 138 1.04 -13.03 -18.89
N GLU A 139 1.39 -11.75 -18.80
CA GLU A 139 2.77 -11.28 -18.99
C GLU A 139 3.71 -11.88 -17.93
N MET A 140 3.29 -11.91 -16.66
CA MET A 140 4.04 -12.54 -15.57
C MET A 140 4.25 -14.04 -15.80
N SER A 141 3.22 -14.77 -16.25
CA SER A 141 3.28 -16.21 -16.52
C SER A 141 4.23 -16.55 -17.66
N LYS A 142 4.32 -15.70 -18.68
CA LYS A 142 5.26 -15.85 -19.80
C LYS A 142 6.70 -15.64 -19.35
N MET A 143 6.97 -14.66 -18.48
CA MET A 143 8.32 -14.45 -17.94
C MET A 143 8.80 -15.64 -17.08
N ASN A 144 7.92 -16.21 -16.25
CA ASN A 144 8.27 -17.32 -15.37
C ASN A 144 8.50 -18.66 -16.09
N SER A 145 7.94 -18.84 -17.28
CA SER A 145 8.09 -20.07 -18.09
C SER A 145 9.34 -20.09 -18.97
N GLY A 146 9.99 -18.94 -19.18
CA GLY A 146 11.24 -18.81 -19.94
C GLY A 146 12.54 -18.98 -19.13
N VAL A 147 12.45 -19.24 -17.83
CA VAL A 147 13.62 -19.46 -16.92
C VAL A 147 13.80 -20.96 -16.60
N ARG A 148 13.52 -21.84 -17.58
CA ARG A 148 13.80 -23.28 -17.48
C ARG A 148 14.86 -23.71 -18.47
#